data_AF-A0A9E4D9S0-F1
#
_entry.id   AF-A0A9E4D9S0-F1
#
_cell.length_a   1.000
_cell.length_b   1.000
_cell.length_c   1.000
_cell.angle_alpha   90.00
_cell.angle_beta   90.00
_cell.angle_gamma   90.00
#
_symmetry.space_group_name_H-M   'P 1'
#
loop_
_entity.id
_entity.type
_entity.pdbx_description
1 polymer ?
#
loop_
_entity_poly.entity_id
_entity_poly.type
_entity_poly.pdbx_seq_one_letter_code
_entity_poly.pdbx_strand_id
1 'polypeptide(L)'
;PENVPVIPPPATLISYMFLHGGWMHLLGNLLYMWVFGPKLERTVGSGRFTVLVIVSTVIAGLAQAWTDPSSSVPMVGASGGVSGILGAYLVLHPRTEISVIVPVVIVMRVVYLPAFVVLAAWFLLQLLYANLPSSAGGGIAFSAHVGGFVAGLALAPLLGPRLPGYARG
;
A
#
# COMPACT_ATOMS: atom_id res chain seq x y z
N PRO A 1 16.17 4.21 -27.05
CA PRO A 1 17.61 4.38 -27.34
C PRO A 1 18.36 3.08 -27.06
N GLU A 2 19.13 2.56 -28.01
CA GLU A 2 19.83 1.26 -27.95
C GLU A 2 20.85 1.13 -26.80
N ASN A 3 21.13 2.21 -26.08
CA ASN A 3 22.14 2.28 -25.03
C ASN A 3 21.59 2.58 -23.63
N VAL A 4 20.29 2.35 -23.37
CA VAL A 4 19.74 2.47 -22.01
C VAL A 4 19.97 1.15 -21.27
N PRO A 5 20.69 1.14 -20.14
CA PRO A 5 20.84 -0.06 -19.32
C PRO A 5 19.46 -0.62 -18.93
N VAL A 6 19.15 -1.83 -19.40
CA VAL A 6 17.90 -2.51 -19.09
C VAL A 6 18.04 -3.15 -17.72
N ILE A 7 17.19 -2.76 -16.77
CA ILE A 7 17.12 -3.44 -15.48
C ILE A 7 16.55 -4.85 -15.73
N PRO A 8 17.21 -5.92 -15.24
CA PRO A 8 16.71 -7.27 -15.41
C PRO A 8 15.26 -7.42 -14.87
N PRO A 9 14.36 -8.16 -15.53
CA PRO A 9 12.96 -8.28 -15.11
C PRO A 9 12.73 -8.68 -13.64
N PRO A 10 13.55 -9.56 -13.02
CA PRO A 10 13.39 -9.83 -11.58
C PRO A 10 13.68 -8.61 -10.70
N ALA A 11 14.66 -7.78 -11.09
CA ALA A 11 15.01 -6.58 -10.35
C ALA A 11 13.94 -5.48 -10.50
N THR A 12 13.18 -5.48 -11.60
CA THR A 12 12.07 -4.53 -11.78
C THR A 12 10.91 -4.78 -10.82
N LEU A 13 10.77 -5.97 -10.23
CA LEU A 13 9.75 -6.26 -9.20
C LEU A 13 9.98 -5.53 -7.87
N ILE A 14 11.16 -4.93 -7.70
CA ILE A 14 11.50 -4.13 -6.51
C ILE A 14 11.82 -2.70 -6.93
N SER A 15 12.63 -2.49 -7.97
CA SER A 15 13.12 -1.15 -8.30
C SER A 15 12.01 -0.14 -8.66
N TYR A 16 10.87 -0.62 -9.16
CA TYR A 16 9.73 0.25 -9.49
C TYR A 16 9.17 1.02 -8.28
N MET A 17 9.33 0.49 -7.06
CA MET A 17 8.78 1.09 -5.85
C MET A 17 9.43 2.43 -5.51
N PHE A 18 10.63 2.69 -6.02
CA PHE A 18 11.39 3.92 -5.77
C PHE A 18 11.06 5.03 -6.78
N LEU A 19 10.50 4.67 -7.94
CA LEU A 19 10.10 5.62 -8.98
C LEU A 19 8.70 6.15 -8.70
N HIS A 20 8.46 7.43 -8.98
CA HIS A 20 7.15 8.05 -8.77
C HIS A 20 6.81 8.95 -9.96
N GLY A 21 5.55 8.89 -10.42
CA GLY A 21 5.05 9.67 -11.55
C GLY A 21 4.88 11.17 -11.30
N GLY A 22 5.26 11.68 -10.12
CA GLY A 22 5.17 13.10 -9.77
C GLY A 22 5.13 13.34 -8.25
N TRP A 23 5.18 14.61 -7.85
CA TRP A 23 5.23 15.03 -6.45
C TRP A 23 4.01 14.59 -5.64
N MET A 24 2.80 14.74 -6.17
CA MET A 24 1.59 14.32 -5.47
C MET A 24 1.56 12.81 -5.23
N HIS A 25 2.06 12.02 -6.17
CA HIS A 25 2.15 10.58 -6.03
C HIS A 25 3.17 10.19 -4.93
N LEU A 26 4.35 10.82 -4.92
CA LEU A 26 5.34 10.60 -3.87
C LEU A 26 4.83 11.02 -2.49
N LEU A 27 4.31 12.24 -2.37
CA LEU A 27 3.79 12.78 -1.11
C LEU A 27 2.63 11.95 -0.57
N GLY A 28 1.75 11.44 -1.44
CA GLY A 28 0.70 10.51 -1.06
C GLY A 28 1.25 9.23 -0.41
N ASN A 29 2.24 8.58 -1.06
CA ASN A 29 2.87 7.38 -0.50
C ASN A 29 3.53 7.65 0.85
N LEU A 30 4.26 8.76 0.96
CA LEU A 30 4.91 9.17 2.21
C LEU A 30 3.91 9.47 3.31
N LEU A 31 2.77 10.11 2.98
CA LEU A 31 1.71 10.40 3.94
C LEU A 31 1.13 9.11 4.53
N TYR A 32 0.72 8.15 3.70
CA TYR A 32 0.19 6.87 4.20
C TYR A 32 1.25 6.10 4.98
N MET A 33 2.50 6.06 4.51
CA MET A 33 3.58 5.42 5.24
C MET A 33 3.84 6.09 6.60
N TRP A 34 3.75 7.42 6.68
CA TRP A 34 3.92 8.18 7.92
C TRP A 34 2.78 7.95 8.92
N VAL A 35 1.52 7.88 8.44
CA VAL A 35 0.35 7.66 9.30
C VAL A 35 0.30 6.23 9.85
N PHE A 36 0.50 5.22 9.00
CA PHE A 36 0.27 3.82 9.36
C PHE A 36 1.55 3.08 9.76
N GLY A 37 2.69 3.43 9.15
CA GLY A 37 3.97 2.74 9.30
C GLY A 37 4.48 2.67 10.75
N PRO A 38 4.65 3.80 11.48
CA PRO A 38 5.28 3.78 12.79
C PRO A 38 4.58 2.89 13.83
N LYS A 39 3.25 2.87 13.84
CA LYS A 39 2.50 2.00 14.77
C LYS A 39 2.61 0.53 14.36
N LEU A 40 2.54 0.24 13.07
CA LEU A 40 2.69 -1.12 12.57
C LEU A 40 4.10 -1.66 12.81
N GLU A 41 5.13 -0.88 12.50
CA GLU A 41 6.54 -1.22 12.72
C GLU A 41 6.83 -1.49 14.20
N ARG A 42 6.32 -0.67 15.12
CA ARG A 42 6.45 -0.95 16.56
C ARG A 42 5.78 -2.26 16.97
N THR A 43 4.70 -2.66 16.30
CA THR A 43 3.96 -3.89 16.60
C THR A 43 4.67 -5.15 16.09
N VAL A 44 5.24 -5.11 14.89
CA VAL A 44 5.87 -6.29 14.26
C VAL A 44 7.41 -6.30 14.38
N GLY A 45 8.02 -5.16 14.66
CA GLY A 45 9.47 -4.91 14.65
C GLY A 45 10.02 -4.59 13.26
N SER A 46 11.06 -3.76 13.20
CA SER A 46 11.63 -3.21 11.95
C SER A 46 11.99 -4.24 10.89
N GLY A 47 12.65 -5.35 11.26
CA GLY A 47 13.01 -6.39 10.27
C GLY A 47 11.78 -7.05 9.62
N ARG A 48 10.73 -7.33 10.40
CA ARG A 48 9.48 -7.91 9.87
C ARG A 48 8.69 -6.89 9.07
N PHE A 49 8.74 -5.62 9.48
CA PHE A 49 8.14 -4.52 8.73
C PHE A 49 8.79 -4.36 7.35
N THR A 50 10.12 -4.44 7.26
CA THR A 50 10.83 -4.42 5.96
C THR A 50 10.41 -5.61 5.08
N VAL A 51 10.33 -6.82 5.65
CA VAL A 51 9.85 -8.00 4.91
C VAL A 51 8.42 -7.82 4.42
N LEU A 52 7.53 -7.31 5.27
CA LEU A 52 6.14 -6.99 4.90
C LEU A 52 6.09 -6.08 3.68
N VAL A 53 6.83 -4.97 3.72
CA VAL A 53 6.84 -3.99 2.62
C VAL A 53 7.38 -4.59 1.34
N ILE A 54 8.54 -5.26 1.39
CA ILE A 54 9.18 -5.83 0.19
C ILE A 54 8.31 -6.92 -0.44
N VAL A 55 7.82 -7.87 0.36
CA VAL A 55 6.99 -8.97 -0.15
C VAL A 55 5.67 -8.44 -0.72
N SER A 56 5.05 -7.47 -0.06
CA SER A 56 3.82 -6.83 -0.56
C SER A 56 4.06 -6.07 -1.86
N THR A 57 5.20 -5.38 -1.99
CA THR A 57 5.61 -4.72 -3.24
C THR A 57 5.77 -5.72 -4.39
N VAL A 58 6.41 -6.86 -4.14
CA VAL A 58 6.58 -7.91 -5.17
C VAL A 58 5.22 -8.48 -5.58
N ILE A 59 4.37 -8.84 -4.61
CA ILE A 59 3.03 -9.39 -4.90
C ILE A 59 2.16 -8.36 -5.63
N ALA A 60 2.23 -7.08 -5.26
CA ALA A 60 1.55 -6.00 -5.96
C ALA A 60 1.97 -5.91 -7.44
N GLY A 61 3.27 -5.98 -7.72
CA GLY A 61 3.77 -5.95 -9.09
C GLY A 61 3.33 -7.15 -9.92
N LEU A 62 3.36 -8.34 -9.31
CA LEU A 62 2.86 -9.56 -9.94
C LEU A 62 1.35 -9.50 -10.19
N ALA A 63 0.56 -8.97 -9.25
CA ALA A 63 -0.88 -8.81 -9.42
C ALA A 63 -1.22 -7.87 -10.58
N GLN A 64 -0.49 -6.76 -10.73
CA GLN A 64 -0.67 -5.85 -11.87
C GLN A 64 -0.27 -6.51 -13.19
N ALA A 65 0.90 -7.15 -13.24
CA ALA A 65 1.39 -7.84 -14.43
C ALA A 65 0.47 -8.99 -14.86
N TRP A 66 -0.20 -9.64 -13.91
CA TRP A 66 -1.17 -10.70 -14.20
C TRP A 66 -2.44 -10.16 -14.88
N THR A 67 -2.92 -8.97 -14.45
CA THR A 67 -4.17 -8.39 -15.00
C THR A 67 -4.00 -7.75 -16.37
N ASP A 68 -2.82 -7.27 -16.71
CA ASP A 68 -2.50 -6.76 -18.04
C ASP A 68 -1.06 -7.15 -18.45
N PRO A 69 -0.83 -8.42 -18.84
CA PRO A 69 0.51 -8.92 -19.18
C PRO A 69 1.10 -8.27 -20.43
N SER A 70 0.25 -7.71 -21.29
CA SER A 70 0.62 -7.03 -22.53
C SER A 70 0.94 -5.55 -22.35
N SER A 71 0.75 -4.99 -21.16
CA SER A 71 0.93 -3.56 -20.93
C SER A 71 2.37 -3.13 -21.24
N SER A 72 2.48 -2.13 -22.11
CA SER A 72 3.74 -1.43 -22.36
C SER A 72 3.94 -0.22 -21.44
N VAL A 73 2.99 0.06 -20.55
CA VAL A 73 3.06 1.19 -19.62
C VAL A 73 3.81 0.75 -18.36
N PRO A 74 4.97 1.36 -18.05
CA PRO A 74 5.73 0.98 -16.86
C PRO A 74 4.96 1.37 -15.60
N MET A 75 4.83 0.41 -14.68
CA MET A 75 4.33 0.68 -13.34
C MET A 75 5.42 1.32 -12.49
N VAL A 76 5.07 2.35 -11.73
CA VAL A 76 5.98 3.05 -10.79
C VAL A 76 5.21 3.35 -9.50
N GLY A 77 5.91 3.34 -8.37
CA GLY A 77 5.40 3.84 -7.10
C GLY A 77 5.49 2.83 -5.96
N ALA A 78 5.70 3.33 -4.74
CA ALA A 78 5.73 2.54 -3.52
C ALA A 78 4.34 2.03 -3.08
N SER A 79 3.27 2.40 -3.79
CA SER A 79 1.89 2.25 -3.35
C SER A 79 1.45 0.80 -3.17
N GLY A 80 2.02 -0.15 -3.91
CA GLY A 80 1.79 -1.58 -3.69
C GLY A 80 2.28 -2.04 -2.31
N GLY A 81 3.49 -1.67 -1.92
CA GLY A 81 4.04 -1.94 -0.58
C GLY A 81 3.29 -1.20 0.53
N VAL A 82 2.92 0.06 0.30
CA VAL A 82 2.06 0.83 1.21
C VAL A 82 0.69 0.16 1.37
N SER A 83 0.11 -0.37 0.31
CA SER A 83 -1.15 -1.13 0.38
C SER A 83 -1.01 -2.36 1.29
N GLY A 84 0.15 -3.02 1.26
CA GLY A 84 0.49 -4.09 2.21
C GLY A 84 0.56 -3.64 3.67
N ILE A 85 1.10 -2.45 3.94
CA ILE A 85 1.03 -1.82 5.27
C ILE A 85 -0.44 -1.66 5.69
N LEU A 86 -1.30 -1.15 4.81
CA LEU A 86 -2.73 -0.93 5.12
C LEU A 86 -3.47 -2.26 5.40
N GLY A 87 -3.22 -3.28 4.57
CA GLY A 87 -3.78 -4.61 4.77
C GLY A 87 -3.37 -5.20 6.12
N ALA A 88 -2.09 -5.14 6.47
CA ALA A 88 -1.63 -5.64 7.76
C ALA A 88 -2.14 -4.80 8.95
N TYR A 89 -2.24 -3.48 8.78
CA TYR A 89 -2.80 -2.58 9.78
C TYR A 89 -4.27 -2.88 10.06
N LEU A 90 -5.05 -3.22 9.04
CA LEU A 90 -6.45 -3.64 9.19
C LEU A 90 -6.58 -4.86 10.11
N VAL A 91 -5.67 -5.83 10.00
CA VAL A 91 -5.70 -7.04 10.84
C VAL A 91 -5.26 -6.74 12.27
N LEU A 92 -4.16 -6.02 12.45
CA LEU A 92 -3.52 -5.86 13.77
C LEU A 92 -4.07 -4.69 14.58
N HIS A 93 -4.67 -3.70 13.92
CA HIS A 93 -5.12 -2.45 14.53
C HIS A 93 -6.53 -2.01 14.08
N PRO A 94 -7.53 -2.91 13.91
CA PRO A 94 -8.81 -2.60 13.24
C PRO A 94 -9.61 -1.49 13.93
N ARG A 95 -9.47 -1.34 15.25
CA ARG A 95 -10.20 -0.36 16.06
C ARG A 95 -9.41 0.92 16.34
N THR A 96 -8.21 1.09 15.77
CA THR A 96 -7.46 2.33 15.94
C THR A 96 -8.18 3.45 15.20
N GLU A 97 -8.42 4.57 15.87
CA GLU A 97 -9.02 5.73 15.25
C GLU A 97 -8.01 6.41 14.31
N ILE A 98 -8.45 6.67 13.08
CA ILE A 98 -7.71 7.40 12.06
C ILE A 98 -8.41 8.73 11.85
N SER A 99 -7.65 9.82 11.85
CA SER A 99 -8.15 11.14 11.47
C SER A 99 -8.36 11.18 9.96
N VAL A 100 -9.59 11.42 9.54
CA VAL A 100 -9.98 11.54 8.13
C VAL A 100 -10.47 12.96 7.90
N ILE A 101 -9.92 13.61 6.88
CA ILE A 101 -10.41 14.91 6.41
C ILE A 101 -11.54 14.64 5.43
N VAL A 102 -12.76 15.03 5.78
CA VAL A 102 -13.96 14.87 4.96
C VAL A 102 -14.44 16.25 4.52
N PRO A 103 -14.61 16.49 3.21
CA PRO A 103 -15.24 17.71 2.72
C PRO A 103 -16.74 17.68 3.04
N VAL A 104 -17.23 18.64 3.83
CA VAL A 104 -18.66 18.84 4.09
C VAL A 104 -19.10 20.13 3.40
N VAL A 105 -19.59 19.98 2.16
CA VAL A 105 -20.06 21.03 1.22
C VAL A 105 -18.99 22.05 0.85
N ILE A 106 -18.52 22.85 1.81
CA ILE A 106 -17.50 23.91 1.63
C ILE A 106 -16.46 23.93 2.75
N VAL A 107 -16.66 23.14 3.82
CA VAL A 107 -15.79 23.13 5.00
C VAL A 107 -15.13 21.76 5.14
N MET A 108 -13.81 21.74 5.26
CA MET A 108 -13.08 20.53 5.61
C MET A 108 -13.27 20.24 7.11
N ARG A 109 -13.83 19.07 7.44
CA ARG A 109 -13.92 18.59 8.83
C ARG A 109 -12.99 17.40 9.04
N VAL A 110 -12.35 17.37 10.20
CA VAL A 110 -11.63 16.19 10.67
C VAL A 110 -12.62 15.33 11.45
N VAL A 111 -12.81 14.09 11.01
CA VAL A 111 -13.59 13.06 11.71
C VAL A 111 -12.66 11.91 12.10
N TYR A 112 -12.97 11.25 13.20
CA TYR A 112 -12.21 10.10 13.68
C TYR A 112 -13.02 8.85 13.37
N LEU A 113 -12.46 7.97 12.55
CA LEU A 113 -13.09 6.72 12.15
C LEU A 113 -12.19 5.55 12.50
N PRO A 114 -12.76 4.41 12.93
CA PRO A 114 -11.95 3.23 13.18
C PRO A 114 -11.31 2.75 11.87
N ALA A 115 -10.06 2.30 11.96
CA ALA A 115 -9.25 1.90 10.81
C ALA A 115 -9.98 0.89 9.92
N PHE A 116 -10.77 -0.03 10.49
CA PHE A 116 -11.52 -0.98 9.68
C PHE A 116 -12.49 -0.33 8.70
N VAL A 117 -13.17 0.75 9.09
CA VAL A 117 -14.09 1.47 8.20
C VAL A 117 -13.31 2.12 7.07
N VAL A 118 -12.26 2.86 7.42
CA VAL A 118 -11.46 3.64 6.47
C VAL A 118 -10.76 2.73 5.47
N LEU A 119 -10.08 1.69 5.96
CA LEU A 119 -9.26 0.80 5.13
C LEU A 119 -10.11 -0.18 4.32
N ALA A 120 -11.23 -0.68 4.85
CA ALA A 120 -12.14 -1.50 4.07
C ALA A 120 -12.81 -0.69 2.96
N ALA A 121 -13.28 0.54 3.24
CA ALA A 121 -13.84 1.40 2.21
C ALA A 121 -12.81 1.73 1.12
N TRP A 122 -11.57 2.06 1.51
CA TRP A 122 -10.49 2.30 0.57
C TRP A 122 -10.19 1.07 -0.30
N PHE A 123 -10.13 -0.12 0.30
CA PHE A 123 -9.87 -1.38 -0.43
C PHE A 123 -11.01 -1.74 -1.39
N LEU A 124 -12.27 -1.54 -1.00
CA LEU A 124 -13.42 -1.74 -1.88
C LEU A 124 -13.38 -0.82 -3.10
N LEU A 125 -12.93 0.42 -2.94
CA LEU A 125 -12.70 1.31 -4.08
C LEU A 125 -11.58 0.79 -4.98
N GLN A 126 -10.47 0.28 -4.42
CA GLN A 126 -9.41 -0.32 -5.24
C GLN A 126 -9.93 -1.50 -6.07
N LEU A 127 -10.74 -2.38 -5.45
CA LEU A 127 -11.37 -3.49 -6.14
C LEU A 127 -12.30 -3.01 -7.26
N LEU A 128 -13.13 -2.01 -6.99
CA LEU A 128 -14.03 -1.45 -8.00
C LEU A 128 -13.22 -0.95 -9.21
N TYR A 129 -12.23 -0.09 -9.00
CA TYR A 129 -11.44 0.49 -10.07
C TYR A 129 -10.54 -0.51 -10.79
N ALA A 130 -10.06 -1.56 -10.12
CA ALA A 130 -9.30 -2.63 -10.76
C ALA A 130 -10.14 -3.44 -11.77
N ASN A 131 -11.47 -3.41 -11.63
CA ASN A 131 -12.41 -4.09 -12.54
C ASN A 131 -13.05 -3.14 -13.56
N LEU A 132 -12.69 -1.86 -13.57
CA LEU A 132 -13.12 -0.89 -14.57
C LEU A 132 -12.10 -0.81 -15.72
N PRO A 133 -12.52 -0.33 -16.91
CA PRO A 133 -11.59 -0.08 -18.00
C PRO A 133 -10.48 0.88 -17.58
N SER A 134 -9.25 0.65 -18.06
CA SER A 134 -8.06 1.43 -17.68
C SER A 134 -8.21 2.94 -17.89
N SER A 135 -9.04 3.35 -18.86
CA SER A 135 -9.38 4.75 -19.14
C SER A 135 -10.12 5.45 -17.98
N ALA A 136 -10.85 4.71 -17.15
CA ALA A 136 -11.55 5.24 -15.98
C ALA A 136 -10.61 5.47 -14.79
N GLY A 137 -9.43 4.84 -14.79
CA GLY A 137 -8.51 4.79 -13.66
C GLY A 137 -7.38 5.82 -13.68
N GLY A 138 -7.31 6.69 -14.67
CA GLY A 138 -6.31 7.77 -14.73
C GLY A 138 -4.84 7.29 -14.73
N GLY A 139 -4.57 6.07 -15.19
CA GLY A 139 -3.23 5.48 -15.20
C GLY A 139 -2.76 4.90 -13.85
N ILE A 140 -3.66 4.73 -12.88
CA ILE A 140 -3.36 4.12 -11.58
C ILE A 140 -3.42 2.59 -11.69
N ALA A 141 -2.41 1.91 -11.15
CA ALA A 141 -2.30 0.45 -11.11
C ALA A 141 -3.14 -0.14 -9.95
N PHE A 142 -4.47 -0.10 -10.08
CA PHE A 142 -5.39 -0.55 -9.02
C PHE A 142 -5.21 -2.02 -8.63
N SER A 143 -4.89 -2.90 -9.59
CA SER A 143 -4.61 -4.31 -9.29
C SER A 143 -3.37 -4.47 -8.41
N ALA A 144 -2.38 -3.59 -8.53
CA ALA A 144 -1.22 -3.56 -7.64
C ALA A 144 -1.63 -3.23 -6.20
N HIS A 145 -2.53 -2.26 -6.00
CA HIS A 145 -3.04 -1.92 -4.68
C HIS A 145 -3.82 -3.08 -4.06
N VAL A 146 -4.67 -3.73 -4.85
CA VAL A 146 -5.42 -4.91 -4.40
C VAL A 146 -4.47 -6.03 -4.00
N GLY A 147 -3.51 -6.38 -4.85
CA GLY A 147 -2.52 -7.43 -4.58
C GLY A 147 -1.67 -7.13 -3.35
N GLY A 148 -1.19 -5.90 -3.22
CA GLY A 148 -0.44 -5.45 -2.04
C GLY A 148 -1.26 -5.54 -0.76
N PHE A 149 -2.51 -5.07 -0.78
CA PHE A 149 -3.40 -5.14 0.38
C PHE A 149 -3.69 -6.58 0.82
N VAL A 150 -3.98 -7.47 -0.14
CA VAL A 150 -4.21 -8.90 0.14
C VAL A 150 -2.94 -9.57 0.68
N ALA A 151 -1.76 -9.23 0.15
CA ALA A 151 -0.49 -9.69 0.72
C ALA A 151 -0.34 -9.24 2.17
N GLY A 152 -0.65 -7.98 2.46
CA GLY A 152 -0.66 -7.44 3.83
C GLY A 152 -1.58 -8.21 4.77
N LEU A 153 -2.83 -8.46 4.35
CA LEU A 153 -3.80 -9.27 5.11
C LEU A 153 -3.25 -10.66 5.44
N ALA A 154 -2.64 -11.32 4.44
CA ALA A 154 -2.11 -12.68 4.58
C ALA A 154 -0.83 -12.75 5.44
N LEU A 155 0.03 -11.74 5.35
CA LEU A 155 1.30 -11.69 6.09
C LEU A 155 1.11 -11.26 7.55
N ALA A 156 0.10 -10.45 7.86
CA ALA A 156 -0.08 -9.89 9.21
C ALA A 156 -0.13 -10.95 10.34
N PRO A 157 -0.87 -12.08 10.19
CA PRO A 157 -0.89 -13.14 11.21
C PRO A 157 0.46 -13.81 11.39
N LEU A 158 1.23 -13.98 10.30
CA LEU A 158 2.55 -14.63 10.30
C LEU A 158 3.63 -13.75 10.93
N LEU A 159 3.50 -12.43 10.75
CA LEU A 159 4.42 -11.45 11.28
C LEU A 159 4.06 -10.98 12.69
N GLY A 160 3.01 -11.57 13.28
CA GLY A 160 2.22 -11.17 14.44
C GLY A 160 2.99 -10.53 15.61
N PRO A 161 2.25 -9.90 16.56
CA PRO A 161 2.83 -8.96 17.50
C PRO A 161 4.10 -9.53 18.13
N ARG A 162 5.23 -8.84 17.96
CA ARG A 162 6.32 -9.04 18.91
C ARG A 162 5.76 -8.49 20.20
N LEU A 163 5.31 -9.36 21.12
CA LEU A 163 5.06 -8.93 22.49
C LEU A 163 6.37 -8.35 23.00
N PRO A 164 6.48 -7.04 23.24
CA PRO A 164 7.54 -6.55 24.09
C PRO A 164 6.99 -6.68 25.50
N GLY A 165 7.77 -7.24 26.41
CA GLY A 165 7.58 -6.95 27.82
C GLY A 165 7.58 -5.43 28.00
N TYR A 166 6.39 -4.83 28.07
CA TYR A 166 6.18 -3.59 28.80
C TYR A 166 5.92 -4.01 30.25
N ALA A 167 6.97 -4.55 30.86
CA ALA A 167 7.17 -4.30 32.27
C ALA A 167 7.42 -2.79 32.36
N ARG A 168 6.42 -2.09 32.91
CA ARG A 168 6.46 -0.78 33.58
C ARG A 168 7.69 0.10 33.31
N GLY A 169 7.44 1.28 32.76
CA GLY A 169 8.33 2.44 32.82
C GLY A 169 7.52 3.69 32.57
#